data_AF-A0A0B6Y4Q3-F1
#
_entry.id   AF-A0A0B6Y4Q3-F1
#
_cell.length_a   1.000
_cell.length_b   1.000
_cell.length_c   1.000
_cell.angle_alpha   90.00
_cell.angle_beta   90.00
_cell.angle_gamma   90.00
#
_symmetry.space_group_name_H-M   'P 1'
#
loop_
_entity.id
_entity.type
_entity.pdbx_description
1 polymer ?
#
loop_
_entity_poly.entity_id
_entity_poly.type
_entity_poly.pdbx_seq_one_letter_code
_entity_poly.pdbx_strand_id
1 'polypeptide(L)'
;QSRGGAEQGPGALREAGLIDKLKSLDIGVVDYGDVECETISWDEPIEGLRSPRSVGAANKKLSNGVSELLKLNQSVLTLGGDHSMAIGSIHGHAQVEPNLVVIW
;
A
#
# COMPACT_ATOMS: atom_id res chain seq x y z
N GLN A 1 6.38 3.34 11.71
CA GLN A 1 7.70 3.26 12.41
C GLN A 1 8.25 4.67 12.67
N SER A 2 9.36 4.86 13.39
CA SER A 2 9.84 6.21 13.79
C SER A 2 10.94 6.82 12.92
N ARG A 3 11.60 6.00 12.07
CA ARG A 3 12.68 6.43 11.18
C ARG A 3 12.08 6.96 9.86
N GLY A 4 12.76 7.89 9.22
CA GLY A 4 12.46 8.21 7.82
C GLY A 4 13.12 7.21 6.87
N GLY A 5 12.86 7.37 5.58
CA GLY A 5 13.51 6.66 4.48
C GLY A 5 12.68 5.52 3.87
N ALA A 6 11.80 4.88 4.65
CA ALA A 6 10.95 3.82 4.12
C ALA A 6 10.03 4.33 3.00
N GLU A 7 9.55 5.58 3.13
CA GLU A 7 8.73 6.26 2.13
C GLU A 7 9.40 6.42 0.76
N GLN A 8 10.73 6.31 0.67
CA GLN A 8 11.48 6.39 -0.59
C GLN A 8 11.53 5.04 -1.32
N GLY A 9 11.16 3.94 -0.65
CA GLY A 9 11.19 2.58 -1.18
C GLY A 9 10.48 2.39 -2.53
N PRO A 10 9.23 2.89 -2.70
CA PRO A 10 8.51 2.74 -3.96
C PRO A 10 9.25 3.40 -5.14
N GLY A 11 9.74 4.63 -4.94
CA GLY A 11 10.53 5.35 -5.95
C GLY A 11 11.82 4.59 -6.31
N ALA A 12 12.58 4.18 -5.30
CA ALA A 12 13.84 3.45 -5.50
C ALA A 12 13.64 2.11 -6.25
N LEU A 13 12.55 1.38 -5.97
CA LEU A 13 12.24 0.13 -6.68
C LEU A 13 11.86 0.37 -8.14
N ARG A 14 11.12 1.45 -8.43
CA ARG A 14 10.80 1.84 -9.81
C ARG A 14 12.07 2.23 -10.57
N GLU A 15 12.93 3.06 -9.97
CA GLU A 15 14.21 3.48 -10.54
C GLU A 15 15.16 2.30 -10.79
N ALA A 16 15.11 1.27 -9.95
CA ALA A 16 15.86 0.03 -10.12
C ALA A 16 15.32 -0.88 -11.26
N GLY A 17 14.28 -0.46 -11.98
CA GLY A 17 13.77 -1.16 -13.15
C GLY A 17 12.76 -2.28 -12.85
N LEU A 18 12.09 -2.25 -11.69
CA LEU A 18 11.09 -3.26 -11.33
C LEU A 18 10.00 -3.43 -12.40
N ILE A 19 9.47 -2.32 -12.92
CA ILE A 19 8.40 -2.32 -13.93
C ILE A 19 8.89 -2.97 -15.23
N ASP A 20 10.07 -2.59 -15.70
CA ASP A 20 10.67 -3.15 -16.92
C ASP A 20 10.94 -4.65 -16.74
N LYS A 21 11.39 -5.05 -15.55
CA LYS A 21 11.61 -6.46 -15.23
C LYS A 21 10.32 -7.27 -15.28
N LEU A 22 9.22 -6.77 -14.71
CA LEU A 22 7.92 -7.44 -14.77
C LEU A 22 7.41 -7.54 -16.21
N LYS A 23 7.52 -6.45 -16.99
CA LYS A 23 7.15 -6.46 -18.42
C LYS A 23 7.97 -7.45 -19.24
N SER A 24 9.26 -7.63 -18.91
CA SER A 24 10.13 -8.63 -19.56
C SER A 24 9.71 -10.09 -19.32
N LEU A 25 8.79 -10.33 -18.38
CA LEU A 25 8.20 -11.63 -18.07
C LEU A 25 6.81 -11.80 -18.72
N ASP A 26 6.47 -10.97 -19.72
CA ASP A 26 5.17 -10.92 -20.39
C ASP A 26 3.98 -10.60 -19.45
N ILE A 27 4.28 -9.96 -18.31
CA ILE A 27 3.25 -9.49 -17.38
C ILE A 27 2.77 -8.11 -17.83
N GLY A 28 1.46 -7.96 -18.06
CA GLY A 28 0.83 -6.66 -18.27
C GLY A 28 0.88 -5.83 -16.99
N VAL A 29 1.63 -4.73 -16.99
CA VAL A 29 1.80 -3.85 -15.82
C VAL A 29 1.14 -2.50 -16.07
N VAL A 30 0.28 -2.09 -15.14
CA VAL A 30 -0.24 -0.73 -15.02
C VAL A 30 0.32 -0.15 -13.72
N ASP A 31 1.10 0.93 -13.83
CA ASP A 31 1.58 1.66 -12.64
C ASP A 31 0.56 2.74 -12.27
N TYR A 32 -0.07 2.58 -11.11
CA TYR A 32 -1.06 3.51 -10.57
C TYR A 32 -0.42 4.69 -9.83
N GLY A 33 0.91 4.75 -9.78
CA GLY A 33 1.65 5.77 -9.05
C GLY A 33 1.62 5.55 -7.54
N ASP A 34 1.86 6.62 -6.79
CA ASP A 34 1.93 6.57 -5.34
C ASP A 34 0.60 6.90 -4.70
N VAL A 35 0.26 6.17 -3.63
CA VAL A 35 -0.91 6.47 -2.81
C VAL A 35 -0.64 7.73 -2.01
N GLU A 36 -1.47 8.75 -2.23
CA GLU A 36 -1.35 10.02 -1.52
C GLU A 36 -1.65 9.84 -0.02
N CYS A 37 -0.59 9.89 0.78
CA CYS A 37 -0.67 9.83 2.23
C CYS A 37 -0.76 11.25 2.80
N GLU A 38 -1.95 11.65 3.22
CA GLU A 38 -2.13 12.92 3.93
C GLU A 38 -1.58 12.82 5.34
N THR A 39 -0.71 13.75 5.71
CA THR A 39 -0.32 13.93 7.12
C THR A 39 -1.37 14.82 7.79
N ILE A 40 -2.10 14.25 8.74
CA ILE A 40 -3.11 15.01 9.49
C ILE A 40 -2.37 15.87 10.51
N SER A 41 -2.65 17.17 10.50
CA SER A 41 -2.08 18.11 11.48
C SER A 41 -2.62 17.78 12.88
N TRP A 42 -1.75 17.85 13.89
CA TRP A 42 -2.10 17.56 15.28
C TRP A 42 -2.71 16.17 15.50
N ASP A 43 -2.14 15.16 14.83
CA ASP A 43 -2.53 13.76 15.01
C ASP A 43 -2.03 13.20 16.34
N GLU A 44 -2.69 13.64 17.42
CA GLU A 44 -2.34 13.31 18.80
C GLU A 44 -2.35 11.79 19.03
N PRO A 45 -1.34 11.26 19.75
CA PRO A 45 -1.29 9.84 20.06
C PRO A 45 -2.56 9.35 20.78
N ILE A 46 -3.01 8.15 20.41
CA ILE A 46 -4.10 7.45 21.10
C ILE A 46 -3.50 6.20 21.71
N GLU A 47 -3.54 6.06 23.04
CA GLU A 47 -3.04 4.88 23.76
C GLU A 47 -1.61 4.47 23.36
N GLY A 48 -0.75 5.45 23.09
CA GLY A 48 0.65 5.23 22.68
C GLY A 48 0.85 4.96 21.18
N LEU A 49 -0.22 4.87 20.39
CA LEU A 49 -0.14 4.80 18.93
C LEU A 49 0.28 6.16 18.37
N ARG A 50 1.36 6.18 17.59
CA ARG A 50 1.86 7.40 16.94
C ARG A 50 1.13 7.61 15.61
N SER A 51 0.66 8.84 15.38
CA SER A 51 -0.02 9.26 14.15
C SER A 51 -1.16 8.34 13.70
N PRO A 52 -2.08 7.94 14.61
CA PRO A 52 -3.09 6.94 14.32
C PRO A 52 -4.06 7.37 13.21
N ARG A 53 -4.40 8.66 13.13
CA ARG A 53 -5.36 9.15 12.13
C ARG A 53 -4.72 9.20 10.74
N SER A 54 -3.45 9.61 10.65
CA SER A 54 -2.70 9.68 9.39
C SER A 54 -2.49 8.27 8.83
N VAL A 55 -2.07 7.32 9.68
CA VAL A 55 -1.92 5.91 9.30
C VAL A 55 -3.28 5.31 8.90
N GLY A 56 -4.34 5.59 9.67
CA GLY A 56 -5.69 5.12 9.35
C GLY A 56 -6.23 5.66 8.03
N ALA A 57 -6.04 6.96 7.76
CA ALA A 57 -6.48 7.60 6.52
C ALA A 57 -5.74 7.04 5.30
N ALA A 58 -4.41 6.89 5.38
CA ALA A 58 -3.61 6.28 4.33
C ALA A 58 -4.06 4.83 4.04
N ASN A 59 -4.27 4.03 5.09
CA ASN A 59 -4.73 2.65 4.93
C ASN A 59 -6.15 2.56 4.37
N LYS A 60 -7.03 3.51 4.70
CA LYS A 60 -8.37 3.57 4.10
C LYS A 60 -8.30 3.86 2.60
N LYS A 61 -7.48 4.82 2.17
CA LYS A 61 -7.24 5.11 0.75
C LYS A 61 -6.67 3.88 0.02
N LEU A 62 -5.63 3.27 0.60
CA LEU A 62 -5.01 2.05 0.05
C LEU A 62 -6.00 0.91 -0.08
N SER A 63 -6.80 0.67 0.98
CA SER A 63 -7.82 -0.38 0.99
C SER A 63 -8.86 -0.19 -0.12
N ASN A 64 -9.31 1.03 -0.34
CA ASN A 64 -10.27 1.33 -1.42
C ASN A 64 -9.65 1.00 -2.77
N GLY A 65 -8.46 1.54 -3.06
CA GLY A 65 -7.76 1.29 -4.33
C GLY A 65 -7.51 -0.19 -4.58
N VAL A 66 -6.97 -0.93 -3.59
CA VAL A 66 -6.75 -2.38 -3.71
C VAL A 66 -8.06 -3.11 -4.02
N SER A 67 -9.14 -2.80 -3.32
CA SER A 67 -10.43 -3.46 -3.55
C SER A 67 -11.01 -3.16 -4.93
N GLU A 68 -10.84 -1.93 -5.44
CA GLU A 68 -11.30 -1.52 -6.76
C GLU A 68 -10.55 -2.26 -7.87
N LEU A 69 -9.23 -2.36 -7.78
CA LEU A 69 -8.42 -3.06 -8.77
C LEU A 69 -8.68 -4.58 -8.76
N LEU A 70 -8.84 -5.18 -7.58
CA LEU A 70 -9.20 -6.60 -7.48
C LEU A 70 -10.57 -6.90 -8.07
N LYS A 71 -11.57 -6.01 -7.92
CA LYS A 71 -12.90 -6.14 -8.57
C LYS A 71 -12.81 -6.08 -10.10
N LEU A 72 -11.75 -5.51 -10.66
CA LEU A 72 -11.45 -5.53 -12.09
C LEU A 72 -10.67 -6.77 -12.52
N ASN A 73 -10.58 -7.81 -11.67
CA ASN A 73 -9.80 -9.02 -11.89
C ASN A 73 -8.30 -8.76 -12.11
N GLN A 74 -7.75 -7.70 -11.51
CA GLN A 74 -6.33 -7.40 -11.57
C GLN A 74 -5.62 -7.92 -10.32
N SER A 75 -4.42 -8.49 -10.51
CA SER A 75 -3.50 -8.75 -9.40
C SER A 75 -2.86 -7.43 -8.94
N VAL A 76 -2.78 -7.21 -7.62
CA VAL A 76 -2.28 -5.95 -7.05
C VAL A 76 -0.94 -6.18 -6.36
N LEU A 77 0.08 -5.42 -6.80
CA LEU A 77 1.38 -5.32 -6.13
C LEU A 77 1.49 -3.94 -5.47
N THR A 78 1.48 -3.90 -4.14
CA THR A 78 1.69 -2.65 -3.39
C THR A 78 3.16 -2.50 -3.03
N LEU A 79 3.81 -1.44 -3.50
CA LEU A 79 5.18 -1.10 -3.11
C LEU A 79 5.14 -0.25 -1.85
N GLY A 80 5.86 -0.71 -0.84
CA GLY A 80 5.68 -0.18 0.50
C GLY A 80 6.60 0.96 0.89
N GLY A 81 6.09 1.71 1.87
CA GLY A 81 6.89 2.30 2.93
C GLY A 81 6.98 1.32 4.10
N ASP A 82 6.54 1.72 5.29
CA ASP A 82 6.55 0.81 6.43
C ASP A 82 5.39 -0.19 6.46
N HIS A 83 5.54 -1.22 7.29
CA HIS A 83 4.63 -2.38 7.29
C HIS A 83 3.20 -2.06 7.78
N SER A 84 2.94 -0.87 8.33
CA SER A 84 1.57 -0.47 8.73
C SER A 84 0.61 -0.44 7.54
N MET A 85 1.11 -0.31 6.31
CA MET A 85 0.30 -0.37 5.09
C MET A 85 -0.40 -1.73 4.88
N ALA A 86 0.07 -2.79 5.53
CA ALA A 86 -0.52 -4.11 5.43
C ALA A 86 -1.98 -4.13 5.91
N ILE A 87 -2.34 -3.23 6.82
CA ILE A 87 -3.72 -3.03 7.28
C ILE A 87 -4.62 -2.75 6.07
N GLY A 88 -4.26 -1.77 5.25
CA GLY A 88 -5.02 -1.34 4.09
C GLY A 88 -4.99 -2.35 2.95
N SER A 89 -3.82 -2.92 2.65
CA SER A 89 -3.71 -3.89 1.54
C SER A 89 -4.47 -5.19 1.82
N ILE A 90 -4.36 -5.75 3.03
CA ILE A 90 -5.09 -6.96 3.41
C ILE A 90 -6.59 -6.67 3.54
N HIS A 91 -6.97 -5.56 4.19
CA HIS A 91 -8.38 -5.19 4.32
C HIS A 91 -9.04 -4.95 2.96
N GLY A 92 -8.35 -4.29 2.01
CA GLY A 92 -8.84 -4.10 0.65
C GLY A 92 -9.02 -5.42 -0.10
N HIS A 93 -8.11 -6.36 0.10
CA HIS A 93 -8.21 -7.70 -0.48
C HIS A 93 -9.36 -8.50 0.13
N ALA A 94 -9.52 -8.49 1.45
CA ALA A 94 -10.57 -9.21 2.19
C ALA A 94 -11.99 -8.77 1.80
N GLN A 95 -12.15 -7.55 1.30
CA GLN A 95 -13.43 -7.08 0.77
C GLN A 95 -13.86 -7.77 -0.53
N VAL A 96 -12.93 -8.40 -1.26
CA VAL A 96 -13.18 -9.06 -2.54
C VAL A 96 -13.05 -10.58 -2.40
N GLU A 97 -12.06 -11.06 -1.66
CA GLU A 97 -11.86 -12.48 -1.36
C GLU A 97 -11.92 -12.72 0.16
N PRO A 98 -13.10 -13.08 0.72
CA PRO A 98 -13.27 -13.26 2.16
C PRO A 98 -12.53 -14.50 2.71
N ASN A 99 -12.10 -15.44 1.86
CA ASN A 99 -11.37 -16.64 2.28
C ASN A 99 -9.85 -16.51 2.05
N LEU A 100 -9.33 -15.30 1.89
CA LEU A 100 -7.91 -15.09 1.64
C LEU A 100 -7.05 -15.67 2.76
N VAL A 101 -5.84 -16.11 2.40
CA VAL A 101 -4.82 -16.55 3.34
C VAL A 101 -3.66 -15.57 3.27
N VAL A 102 -3.12 -15.23 4.44
CA VAL A 102 -1.92 -14.38 4.56
C VAL A 102 -0.71 -15.26 4.79
N ILE A 103 0.31 -15.11 3.96
CA ILE A 103 1.67 -15.64 4.19
C ILE A 103 2.53 -14.44 4.56
N TRP A 104 3.20 -14.50 5.71
CA TRP A 104 3.93 -13.39 6.30
C TRP A 104 5.36 -13.78 6.65
#